data_AF-A0A9Q1KJQ4-F1
#
_entry.id   AF-A0A9Q1KJQ4-F1
#
_cell.length_a   1.000
_cell.length_b   1.000
_cell.length_c   1.000
_cell.angle_alpha   90.00
_cell.angle_beta   90.00
_cell.angle_gamma   90.00
#
_symmetry.space_group_name_H-M   'P 1'
#
loop_
_entity.id
_entity.type
_entity.pdbx_description
1 polymer ?
#
loop_
_entity_poly.entity_id
_entity_poly.type
_entity_poly.pdbx_seq_one_letter_code
_entity_poly.pdbx_strand_id
1 'polypeptide(L)'
;MGVPIEDNQELGIKESRNSCFPTTETELLAMPSSSSNAGGTMDDCLLVIELPEDDPLFEKKKKLLQDKGFAPSECVKLQNISGLDSLNVLLDSLLQRARIIHLNDFELYFGLMNLDQVQELYSPRNEIEALNFILSLVNLYIKKNSHENMAIPRDLRDAIIERIDNFGEKNKVKTRILKEACDNEKQITRWADNCGVKSKLEIAYVEGAGRGALAAEDLGVGEIALEIPISVIISEDLVYESDMIHILETIEGISGETMLLLWSMRERHNVNSKHKSYFDALPEEFNTGLSFGIEAMMALDETLASEEIFQAKEHLRCRYDELFPVLCDCYPDVFPPEFYTWEQYLWACELWYSNSMRVMFPDGKLRTCLIPMAGFLNHSVYPHILHYGKVDSETNTLNFPLSRPCKKGEQCYLSYGCLASSHLLTFYGFIPQELNPYDVIPLDIEATEDCSFMEDYPAPDTTTHMLRGTWLSANQEIFYYGLPSPLLEHLRKVQSPGLRTMTQLQENLENELRVLEDIRDIFDDMMEKLGGTEMDDRENPRHDVQLAIQYKDLQRSIVSSILTACHSGRRIVELQLMKCMEEDVRG
;
A
#
# COMPACT_ATOMS: atom_id res chain seq x y z
N MET A 1 4.70 -41.31 -14.24
CA MET A 1 5.83 -41.03 -13.34
C MET A 1 5.83 -39.54 -13.16
N GLY A 2 5.24 -39.09 -12.05
CA GLY A 2 5.16 -37.69 -11.71
C GLY A 2 6.43 -37.26 -10.98
N VAL A 3 6.82 -36.03 -11.22
CA VAL A 3 7.74 -35.26 -10.38
C VAL A 3 6.95 -34.01 -9.99
N PRO A 4 6.77 -33.72 -8.69
CA PRO A 4 6.19 -32.47 -8.24
C PRO A 4 7.24 -31.37 -8.36
N ILE A 5 6.85 -30.20 -8.87
CA ILE A 5 7.67 -28.99 -8.83
C ILE A 5 7.28 -28.29 -7.54
N GLU A 6 8.27 -28.15 -6.65
CA GLU A 6 8.18 -27.49 -5.35
C GLU A 6 8.07 -25.97 -5.50
N ASP A 7 7.35 -25.39 -4.53
CA ASP A 7 7.08 -23.97 -4.35
C ASP A 7 8.36 -23.14 -4.26
N ASN A 8 8.57 -22.24 -5.24
CA ASN A 8 9.44 -21.07 -5.07
C ASN A 8 8.56 -19.89 -4.65
N GLN A 9 9.03 -19.14 -3.65
CA GLN A 9 8.45 -17.88 -3.20
C GLN A 9 8.49 -16.86 -4.35
N GLU A 10 7.41 -16.78 -5.14
CA GLU A 10 7.20 -15.73 -6.11
C GLU A 10 6.48 -14.53 -5.48
N LEU A 11 7.14 -13.39 -5.64
CA LEU A 11 6.74 -12.01 -5.43
C LEU A 11 5.24 -11.76 -5.59
N GLY A 12 4.57 -11.33 -4.50
CA GLY A 12 3.44 -10.37 -4.50
C GLY A 12 2.17 -10.67 -5.30
N ILE A 13 2.14 -11.73 -6.09
CA ILE A 13 1.00 -12.20 -6.86
C ILE A 13 0.72 -13.60 -6.32
N LYS A 14 -0.09 -13.71 -5.27
CA LYS A 14 -0.74 -14.98 -4.94
C LYS A 14 -1.81 -15.23 -6.00
N GLU A 15 -1.37 -15.61 -7.19
CA GLU A 15 -2.23 -15.93 -8.30
C GLU A 15 -2.97 -17.25 -8.00
N SER A 16 -4.29 -17.16 -7.84
CA SER A 16 -5.10 -18.32 -8.17
C SER A 16 -4.94 -18.54 -9.68
N ARG A 17 -4.53 -19.74 -10.12
CA ARG A 17 -4.32 -20.11 -11.55
C ARG A 17 -5.49 -19.79 -12.50
N ASN A 18 -6.62 -19.32 -11.97
CA ASN A 18 -7.88 -19.10 -12.66
C ASN A 18 -8.40 -17.65 -12.58
N SER A 19 -7.73 -16.75 -11.86
CA SER A 19 -8.15 -15.33 -11.78
C SER A 19 -7.46 -14.49 -12.85
N CYS A 20 -8.23 -13.62 -13.51
CA CYS A 20 -7.68 -12.56 -14.35
C CYS A 20 -7.23 -11.33 -13.54
N PHE A 21 -7.55 -11.25 -12.24
CA PHE A 21 -7.11 -10.17 -11.36
C PHE A 21 -5.88 -10.60 -10.55
N PRO A 22 -4.77 -9.82 -10.58
CA PRO A 22 -3.75 -9.99 -9.58
C PRO A 22 -4.42 -9.75 -8.22
N THR A 23 -4.07 -10.54 -7.21
CA THR A 23 -4.46 -10.26 -5.84
C THR A 23 -3.85 -8.92 -5.44
N THR A 24 -4.54 -7.82 -5.70
CA THR A 24 -4.22 -6.55 -5.07
C THR A 24 -4.48 -6.75 -3.59
N GLU A 25 -3.40 -6.84 -2.81
CA GLU A 25 -3.46 -6.63 -1.38
C GLU A 25 -3.82 -5.15 -1.16
N THR A 26 -5.08 -4.80 -1.39
CA THR A 26 -5.70 -3.85 -0.47
C THR A 26 -5.69 -4.58 0.85
N GLU A 27 -4.68 -4.31 1.69
CA GLU A 27 -4.73 -4.64 3.10
C GLU A 27 -6.07 -4.07 3.58
N LEU A 28 -7.07 -4.94 3.68
CA LEU A 28 -8.19 -4.74 4.58
C LEU A 28 -7.53 -4.69 5.93
N LEU A 29 -7.13 -3.49 6.36
CA LEU A 29 -6.99 -3.22 7.77
C LEU A 29 -8.37 -3.53 8.33
N ALA A 30 -8.46 -4.75 8.87
CA ALA A 30 -9.63 -5.19 9.59
C ALA A 30 -9.87 -4.08 10.61
N MET A 31 -10.98 -3.37 10.45
CA MET A 31 -11.61 -2.77 11.62
C MET A 31 -11.60 -3.88 12.66
N PRO A 32 -11.04 -3.65 13.87
CA PRO A 32 -11.12 -4.66 14.92
C PRO A 32 -12.57 -5.12 14.96
N SER A 33 -12.75 -6.41 14.68
CA SER A 33 -14.06 -7.02 14.71
C SER A 33 -14.67 -6.61 16.05
N SER A 34 -15.90 -6.09 16.02
CA SER A 34 -16.65 -5.90 17.25
C SER A 34 -16.73 -7.27 17.90
N SER A 35 -15.86 -7.52 18.88
CA SER A 35 -15.70 -8.83 19.49
C SER A 35 -17.05 -9.28 20.01
N SER A 36 -17.55 -10.37 19.44
CA SER A 36 -18.78 -10.98 19.85
C SER A 36 -18.59 -11.55 21.26
N ASN A 37 -19.24 -10.92 22.23
CA ASN A 37 -19.68 -11.45 23.53
C ASN A 37 -18.88 -12.65 24.08
N ALA A 38 -17.74 -12.38 24.71
CA ALA A 38 -17.24 -13.23 25.77
C ALA A 38 -17.75 -12.67 27.12
N GLY A 39 -18.64 -13.42 27.77
CA GLY A 39 -19.19 -13.06 29.07
C GLY A 39 -18.09 -12.97 30.13
N GLY A 40 -17.76 -11.75 30.54
CA GLY A 40 -16.90 -11.44 31.66
C GLY A 40 -17.06 -9.98 32.03
N THR A 41 -17.40 -9.70 33.28
CA THR A 41 -17.58 -8.36 33.84
C THR A 41 -16.30 -7.53 33.70
N MET A 42 -16.16 -6.78 32.61
CA MET A 42 -15.15 -5.74 32.42
C MET A 42 -15.80 -4.38 32.69
N ASP A 43 -15.19 -3.61 33.58
CA ASP A 43 -15.63 -2.30 34.07
C ASP A 43 -15.94 -1.35 32.88
N ASP A 44 -17.16 -0.82 32.79
CA ASP A 44 -17.68 -0.01 31.66
C ASP A 44 -16.93 1.34 31.44
N CYS A 45 -15.85 1.59 32.18
CA CYS A 45 -15.14 2.87 32.31
C CYS A 45 -13.68 2.86 31.83
N LEU A 46 -13.25 1.90 31.01
CA LEU A 46 -11.86 1.76 30.56
C LEU A 46 -11.69 1.90 29.04
N LEU A 47 -10.66 2.62 28.61
CA LEU A 47 -10.22 2.63 27.21
C LEU A 47 -9.25 1.46 27.02
N VAL A 48 -9.65 0.47 26.22
CA VAL A 48 -8.87 -0.74 25.98
C VAL A 48 -8.11 -0.59 24.67
N ILE A 49 -6.78 -0.74 24.73
CA ILE A 49 -5.91 -0.84 23.56
C ILE A 49 -5.32 -2.24 23.56
N GLU A 50 -5.58 -2.97 22.48
CA GLU A 50 -5.23 -4.37 22.35
C GLU A 50 -4.69 -4.65 20.95
N LEU A 51 -3.60 -5.41 20.91
CA LEU A 51 -3.08 -6.00 19.68
C LEU A 51 -3.95 -7.22 19.32
N PRO A 52 -4.61 -7.25 18.15
CA PRO A 52 -5.48 -8.37 17.76
C PRO A 52 -4.71 -9.69 17.63
N GLU A 53 -5.20 -10.79 18.22
CA GLU A 53 -4.55 -12.10 18.18
C GLU A 53 -4.51 -12.74 16.78
N ASP A 54 -5.39 -12.29 15.86
CA ASP A 54 -5.45 -12.71 14.47
C ASP A 54 -4.54 -11.89 13.54
N ASP A 55 -3.77 -10.93 14.08
CA ASP A 55 -2.78 -10.17 13.32
C ASP A 55 -1.66 -11.09 12.80
N PRO A 56 -1.36 -11.11 11.49
CA PRO A 56 -0.33 -12.00 10.93
C PRO A 56 1.08 -11.71 11.47
N LEU A 57 1.30 -10.52 12.04
CA LEU A 57 2.56 -10.04 12.60
C LEU A 57 2.52 -9.97 14.13
N PHE A 58 1.53 -10.64 14.75
CA PHE A 58 1.25 -10.58 16.18
C PHE A 58 2.51 -10.77 17.05
N GLU A 59 3.27 -11.84 16.85
CA GLU A 59 4.43 -12.13 17.70
C GLU A 59 5.57 -11.09 17.55
N LYS A 60 5.79 -10.56 16.34
CA LYS A 60 6.77 -9.48 16.11
C LYS A 60 6.34 -8.19 16.82
N LYS A 61 5.08 -7.78 16.64
CA LYS A 61 4.51 -6.57 17.26
C LYS A 61 4.44 -6.68 18.79
N LYS A 62 4.03 -7.85 19.30
CA LYS A 62 3.98 -8.17 20.73
C LYS A 62 5.34 -8.05 21.40
N LYS A 63 6.39 -8.59 20.77
CA LYS A 63 7.76 -8.44 21.26
C LYS A 63 8.16 -6.96 21.31
N LEU A 64 7.89 -6.21 20.24
CA LEU A 64 8.20 -4.78 20.18
C LEU A 64 7.45 -3.96 21.24
N LEU A 65 6.18 -4.28 21.50
CA LEU A 65 5.41 -3.69 22.61
C LEU A 65 6.10 -3.97 23.96
N GLN A 66 6.50 -5.21 24.22
CA GLN A 66 7.17 -5.61 25.46
C GLN A 66 8.53 -4.90 25.63
N ASP A 67 9.32 -4.80 24.56
CA ASP A 67 10.61 -4.09 24.56
C ASP A 67 10.44 -2.59 24.87
N LYS A 68 9.29 -2.01 24.52
CA LYS A 68 8.89 -0.63 24.88
C LYS A 68 8.20 -0.51 26.24
N GLY A 69 8.09 -1.61 26.99
CA GLY A 69 7.46 -1.62 28.32
C GLY A 69 5.93 -1.63 28.29
N PHE A 70 5.31 -2.01 27.17
CA PHE A 70 3.87 -2.11 27.00
C PHE A 70 3.37 -3.54 27.06
N ALA A 71 2.22 -3.74 27.71
CA ALA A 71 1.48 -5.00 27.63
C ALA A 71 0.73 -5.10 26.28
N PRO A 72 0.51 -6.31 25.74
CA PRO A 72 -0.23 -6.51 24.49
C PRO A 72 -1.69 -6.06 24.54
N SER A 73 -2.27 -6.06 25.75
CA SER A 73 -3.61 -5.56 26.05
C SER A 73 -3.53 -4.74 27.34
N GLU A 74 -3.99 -3.50 27.30
CA GLU A 74 -4.01 -2.63 28.48
C GLU A 74 -5.29 -1.81 28.55
N CYS A 75 -5.79 -1.66 29.78
CA CYS A 75 -6.92 -0.80 30.11
C CYS A 75 -6.42 0.52 30.70
N VAL A 76 -6.74 1.63 30.02
CA VAL A 76 -6.37 2.98 30.44
C VAL A 76 -7.55 3.63 31.16
N LYS A 77 -7.32 4.11 32.38
CA LYS A 77 -8.28 4.90 33.17
C LYS A 77 -8.14 6.37 32.81
N LEU A 78 -9.21 6.98 32.31
CA LEU A 78 -9.26 8.43 32.01
C LEU A 78 -9.64 9.28 33.24
N GLN A 79 -9.96 8.64 34.37
CA GLN A 79 -10.32 9.31 35.63
C GLN A 79 -9.05 9.77 36.37
N ASN A 80 -8.97 11.06 36.73
CA ASN A 80 -7.90 11.74 37.50
C ASN A 80 -6.73 12.37 36.72
N ILE A 81 -6.87 12.67 35.43
CA ILE A 81 -5.86 13.45 34.69
C ILE A 81 -6.01 14.94 35.07
N SER A 82 -4.95 15.53 35.62
CA SER A 82 -4.93 16.94 36.02
C SER A 82 -3.99 17.76 35.13
N GLY A 83 -4.54 18.52 34.18
CA GLY A 83 -3.78 19.47 33.36
C GLY A 83 -3.42 18.96 31.95
N LEU A 84 -3.17 19.92 31.06
CA LEU A 84 -2.91 19.68 29.63
C LEU A 84 -1.63 18.88 29.38
N ASP A 85 -0.59 19.08 30.20
CA ASP A 85 0.68 18.36 30.08
C ASP A 85 0.51 16.86 30.35
N SER A 86 -0.29 16.48 31.36
CA SER A 86 -0.58 15.08 31.66
C SER A 86 -1.42 14.41 30.56
N LEU A 87 -2.27 15.18 29.88
CA LEU A 87 -3.05 14.69 28.75
C LEU A 87 -2.17 14.45 27.51
N ASN A 88 -1.22 15.34 27.24
CA ASN A 88 -0.25 15.17 26.15
C ASN A 88 0.64 13.94 26.39
N VAL A 89 1.14 13.75 27.61
CA VAL A 89 1.93 12.56 27.98
C VAL A 89 1.11 11.28 27.80
N LEU A 90 -0.17 11.29 28.19
CA LEU A 90 -1.06 10.16 27.93
C LEU A 90 -1.19 9.92 26.42
N LEU A 91 -1.52 10.95 25.64
CA LEU A 91 -1.70 10.83 24.20
C LEU A 91 -0.43 10.33 23.50
N ASP A 92 0.75 10.79 23.91
CA ASP A 92 2.03 10.28 23.40
C ASP A 92 2.21 8.79 23.68
N SER A 93 1.85 8.33 24.88
CA SER A 93 1.90 6.92 25.26
C SER A 93 0.90 6.07 24.46
N LEU A 94 -0.35 6.54 24.30
CA LEU A 94 -1.36 5.86 23.48
C LEU A 94 -0.90 5.77 22.02
N LEU A 95 -0.36 6.87 21.51
CA LEU A 95 0.10 6.99 20.13
C LEU A 95 1.28 6.05 19.85
N GLN A 96 2.25 5.95 20.77
CA GLN A 96 3.35 5.00 20.63
C GLN A 96 2.86 3.55 20.54
N ARG A 97 1.86 3.16 21.34
CA ARG A 97 1.25 1.83 21.26
C ARG A 97 0.50 1.62 19.95
N ALA A 98 -0.35 2.57 19.58
CA ALA A 98 -1.16 2.49 18.37
C ALA A 98 -0.28 2.38 17.11
N ARG A 99 0.82 3.14 17.04
CA ARG A 99 1.80 3.03 15.95
C ARG A 99 2.37 1.63 15.82
N ILE A 100 2.75 0.99 16.94
CA ILE A 100 3.27 -0.39 16.95
C ILE A 100 2.21 -1.39 16.50
N ILE A 101 0.96 -1.24 16.97
CA ILE A 101 -0.16 -2.10 16.58
C ILE A 101 -0.39 -2.04 15.05
N HIS A 102 -0.26 -0.85 14.46
CA HIS A 102 -0.49 -0.62 13.04
C HIS A 102 0.74 -0.74 12.14
N LEU A 103 1.87 -1.25 12.64
CA LEU A 103 3.04 -1.52 11.79
C LEU A 103 2.71 -2.56 10.72
N ASN A 104 3.13 -2.31 9.49
CA ASN A 104 3.12 -3.33 8.43
C ASN A 104 4.50 -3.99 8.26
N ASP A 105 4.61 -4.93 7.33
CA ASP A 105 5.85 -5.68 7.09
C ASP A 105 7.04 -4.79 6.70
N PHE A 106 6.82 -3.80 5.82
CA PHE A 106 7.85 -2.83 5.44
C PHE A 106 8.33 -2.03 6.65
N GLU A 107 7.40 -1.50 7.45
CA GLU A 107 7.74 -0.70 8.61
C GLU A 107 8.43 -1.51 9.70
N LEU A 108 8.05 -2.77 9.92
CA LEU A 108 8.79 -3.66 10.83
C LEU A 108 10.20 -3.95 10.33
N TYR A 109 10.37 -4.19 9.02
CA TYR A 109 11.66 -4.49 8.44
C TYR A 109 12.64 -3.31 8.58
N PHE A 110 12.19 -2.10 8.27
CA PHE A 110 13.05 -0.90 8.31
C PHE A 110 13.06 -0.18 9.68
N GLY A 111 12.06 -0.40 10.53
CA GLY A 111 11.84 0.33 11.79
C GLY A 111 12.65 -0.19 12.99
N LEU A 112 13.22 -1.40 12.93
CA LEU A 112 13.97 -2.03 14.03
C LEU A 112 15.40 -1.50 14.23
N MET A 113 15.65 -0.21 13.92
CA MET A 113 16.94 0.45 14.10
C MET A 113 17.12 0.84 15.58
N ASN A 114 17.61 -0.10 16.40
CA ASN A 114 18.03 0.06 17.80
C ASN A 114 17.58 1.34 18.55
N LEU A 115 16.52 1.10 19.31
CA LEU A 115 15.80 1.76 20.41
C LEU A 115 16.39 2.90 21.26
N ASP A 116 17.63 3.37 21.06
CA ASP A 116 18.18 4.45 21.88
C ASP A 116 18.23 5.78 21.11
N GLN A 117 17.14 6.55 21.25
CA GLN A 117 17.05 8.01 21.03
C GLN A 117 16.89 8.57 19.61
N VAL A 118 16.84 7.76 18.55
CA VAL A 118 16.54 8.29 17.21
C VAL A 118 15.02 8.35 17.00
N GLN A 119 14.53 9.52 16.59
CA GLN A 119 13.12 9.80 16.31
C GLN A 119 12.52 8.70 15.40
N GLU A 120 11.63 7.88 15.97
CA GLU A 120 10.96 6.79 15.25
C GLU A 120 10.18 7.35 14.06
N LEU A 121 10.64 7.06 12.85
CA LEU A 121 10.01 7.51 11.61
C LEU A 121 9.00 6.47 11.16
N TYR A 122 7.75 6.66 11.58
CA TYR A 122 6.60 5.94 11.07
C TYR A 122 6.16 6.51 9.72
N SER A 123 5.57 5.68 8.86
CA SER A 123 5.05 6.17 7.59
C SER A 123 3.90 7.17 7.82
N PRO A 124 3.65 8.08 6.87
CA PRO A 124 2.49 8.95 6.88
C PRO A 124 1.16 8.22 7.11
N ARG A 125 1.03 7.02 6.53
CA ARG A 125 -0.14 6.15 6.69
C ARG A 125 -0.28 5.67 8.13
N ASN A 126 0.78 5.11 8.71
CA ASN A 126 0.77 4.60 10.08
C ASN A 126 0.43 5.70 11.09
N GLU A 127 0.96 6.92 10.90
CA GLU A 127 0.66 8.05 11.79
C GLU A 127 -0.84 8.39 11.83
N ILE A 128 -1.47 8.53 10.66
CA ILE A 128 -2.91 8.84 10.57
C ILE A 128 -3.74 7.64 11.03
N GLU A 129 -3.35 6.41 10.71
CA GLU A 129 -4.01 5.20 11.15
C GLU A 129 -4.04 5.11 12.68
N ALA A 130 -2.89 5.30 13.33
CA ALA A 130 -2.75 5.26 14.78
C ALA A 130 -3.57 6.35 15.48
N LEU A 131 -3.56 7.58 14.96
CA LEU A 131 -4.38 8.67 15.50
C LEU A 131 -5.88 8.39 15.36
N ASN A 132 -6.32 7.89 14.20
CA ASN A 132 -7.74 7.56 13.97
C ASN A 132 -8.20 6.35 14.79
N PHE A 133 -7.33 5.36 15.00
CA PHE A 133 -7.59 4.25 15.89
C PHE A 133 -7.89 4.73 17.31
N ILE A 134 -7.02 5.56 17.89
CA ILE A 134 -7.24 6.14 19.22
C ILE A 134 -8.51 7.00 19.24
N LEU A 135 -8.72 7.83 18.22
CA LEU A 135 -9.91 8.67 18.10
C LEU A 135 -11.20 7.83 18.11
N SER A 136 -11.20 6.68 17.41
CA SER A 136 -12.35 5.77 17.36
C SER A 136 -12.67 5.18 18.73
N LEU A 137 -11.65 4.79 19.50
CA LEU A 137 -11.79 4.26 20.86
C LEU A 137 -12.33 5.33 21.82
N VAL A 138 -11.80 6.55 21.74
CA VAL A 138 -12.28 7.69 22.55
C VAL A 138 -13.73 8.03 22.21
N ASN A 139 -14.10 8.07 20.92
CA ASN A 139 -15.47 8.32 20.49
C ASN A 139 -16.44 7.22 20.99
N LEU A 140 -16.03 5.94 20.92
CA LEU A 140 -16.80 4.83 21.46
C LEU A 140 -16.99 4.96 22.98
N TYR A 141 -15.93 5.33 23.70
CA TYR A 141 -15.96 5.56 25.14
C TYR A 141 -16.95 6.67 25.52
N ILE A 142 -16.90 7.81 24.82
CA ILE A 142 -17.82 8.94 25.03
C ILE A 142 -19.26 8.53 24.75
N LYS A 143 -19.50 7.76 23.68
CA LYS A 143 -20.84 7.27 23.30
C LYS A 143 -21.43 6.36 24.39
N LYS A 144 -20.62 5.47 25.00
CA LYS A 144 -21.07 4.54 26.04
C LYS A 144 -21.34 5.23 27.39
N ASN A 145 -20.54 6.23 27.77
CA ASN A 145 -20.52 6.78 29.12
C ASN A 145 -21.28 8.11 29.29
N SER A 146 -22.29 8.40 28.46
CA SER A 146 -22.91 9.73 28.25
C SER A 146 -23.43 10.48 29.49
N HIS A 147 -23.42 9.85 30.67
CA HIS A 147 -23.90 10.37 31.95
C HIS A 147 -22.79 10.84 32.92
N GLU A 148 -21.49 10.61 32.63
CA GLU A 148 -20.36 10.99 33.50
C GLU A 148 -19.71 12.34 33.14
N ASN A 149 -18.72 12.79 33.94
CA ASN A 149 -17.93 13.99 33.65
C ASN A 149 -17.08 13.80 32.38
N MET A 150 -17.52 14.40 31.28
CA MET A 150 -16.96 14.22 29.93
C MET A 150 -15.89 15.23 29.53
N ALA A 151 -15.36 16.05 30.45
CA ALA A 151 -14.34 17.05 30.10
C ALA A 151 -13.06 16.38 29.56
N ILE A 152 -12.46 15.46 30.32
CA ILE A 152 -11.18 14.83 29.96
C ILE A 152 -11.25 14.04 28.64
N PRO A 153 -12.26 13.16 28.39
CA PRO A 153 -12.36 12.46 27.11
C PRO A 153 -12.58 13.39 25.92
N ARG A 154 -13.28 14.52 26.10
CA ARG A 154 -13.47 15.53 25.04
C ARG A 154 -12.18 16.30 24.77
N ASP A 155 -11.46 16.72 25.82
CA ASP A 155 -10.16 17.36 25.67
C ASP A 155 -9.15 16.43 24.97
N LEU A 156 -9.19 15.12 25.28
CA LEU A 156 -8.35 14.12 24.61
C LEU A 156 -8.74 13.96 23.14
N ARG A 157 -10.04 13.87 22.84
CA ARG A 157 -10.56 13.84 21.47
C ARG A 157 -10.10 15.06 20.67
N ASP A 158 -10.21 16.25 21.25
CA ASP A 158 -9.86 17.50 20.58
C ASP A 158 -8.34 17.60 20.36
N ALA A 159 -7.53 17.16 21.32
CA ALA A 159 -6.07 17.06 21.16
C ALA A 159 -5.66 16.06 20.06
N ILE A 160 -6.37 14.94 19.91
CA ILE A 160 -6.13 13.99 18.81
C ILE A 160 -6.46 14.63 17.47
N ILE A 161 -7.62 15.30 17.35
CA ILE A 161 -8.01 16.00 16.13
C ILE A 161 -6.99 17.09 15.78
N GLU A 162 -6.52 17.86 16.76
CA GLU A 162 -5.47 18.87 16.55
C GLU A 162 -4.17 18.24 15.99
N ARG A 163 -3.78 17.04 16.46
CA ARG A 163 -2.63 16.32 15.87
C ARG A 163 -2.86 15.88 14.44
N ILE A 164 -4.06 15.39 14.12
CA ILE A 164 -4.45 15.02 12.74
C ILE A 164 -4.42 16.26 11.83
N ASP A 165 -4.98 17.38 12.29
CA ASP A 165 -5.01 18.65 11.56
C ASP A 165 -3.58 19.16 11.29
N ASN A 166 -2.73 19.19 12.33
CA ASN A 166 -1.32 19.58 12.20
C ASN A 166 -0.55 18.68 11.23
N PHE A 167 -0.84 17.37 11.24
CA PHE A 167 -0.26 16.44 10.27
C PHE A 167 -0.71 16.79 8.83
N GLY A 168 -2.00 17.05 8.63
CA GLY A 168 -2.55 17.41 7.32
C GLY A 168 -1.97 18.70 6.75
N GLU A 169 -1.86 19.74 7.58
CA GLU A 169 -1.28 21.03 7.17
C GLU A 169 0.22 20.92 6.83
N LYS A 170 0.97 20.12 7.60
CA LYS A 170 2.40 19.89 7.33
C LYS A 170 2.65 19.13 6.02
N ASN A 171 1.74 18.22 5.68
CA ASN A 171 1.89 17.30 4.55
C ASN A 171 0.91 17.59 3.40
N LYS A 172 0.55 18.88 3.22
CA LYS A 172 -0.40 19.29 2.19
C LYS A 172 0.18 19.10 0.78
N VAL A 173 -0.50 18.30 -0.03
CA VAL A 173 -0.14 18.08 -1.44
C VAL A 173 -0.57 19.27 -2.28
N LYS A 174 0.38 19.89 -2.98
CA LYS A 174 0.09 21.01 -3.88
C LYS A 174 -0.50 20.47 -5.17
N THR A 175 -1.76 20.76 -5.41
CA THR A 175 -2.47 20.37 -6.63
C THR A 175 -2.78 21.58 -7.49
N ARG A 176 -2.57 21.44 -8.80
CA ARG A 176 -2.98 22.43 -9.79
C ARG A 176 -4.21 21.92 -10.53
N ILE A 177 -5.31 22.67 -10.42
CA ILE A 177 -6.52 22.39 -11.18
C ILE A 177 -6.36 22.94 -12.59
N LEU A 178 -6.47 22.07 -13.59
CA LEU A 178 -6.33 22.41 -15.00
C LEU A 178 -7.65 22.88 -15.61
N LYS A 179 -8.76 22.22 -15.25
CA LYS A 179 -10.09 22.48 -15.81
C LYS A 179 -11.19 21.95 -14.89
N GLU A 180 -12.34 22.61 -14.89
CA GLU A 180 -13.58 22.10 -14.27
C GLU A 180 -14.18 20.90 -15.03
N ALA A 181 -15.14 20.22 -14.39
CA ALA A 181 -15.93 19.12 -14.97
C ALA A 181 -16.46 19.44 -16.38
N CYS A 182 -16.26 18.51 -17.33
CA CYS A 182 -16.87 18.59 -18.65
C CYS A 182 -18.30 18.01 -18.62
N ASP A 183 -18.96 17.96 -19.79
CA ASP A 183 -20.35 17.50 -19.87
C ASP A 183 -20.50 16.03 -19.44
N ASN A 184 -19.50 15.19 -19.68
CA ASN A 184 -19.52 13.78 -19.27
C ASN A 184 -19.45 13.65 -17.73
N GLU A 185 -18.56 14.38 -17.05
CA GLU A 185 -18.49 14.36 -15.58
C GLU A 185 -19.78 14.90 -14.95
N LYS A 186 -20.41 15.91 -15.57
CA LYS A 186 -21.72 16.41 -15.13
C LYS A 186 -22.82 15.38 -15.34
N GLN A 187 -22.76 14.58 -16.40
CA GLN A 187 -23.74 13.51 -16.67
C GLN A 187 -23.62 12.38 -15.65
N ILE A 188 -22.41 11.88 -15.38
CA ILE A 188 -22.22 10.81 -14.36
C ILE A 188 -22.59 11.31 -12.96
N THR A 189 -22.30 12.57 -12.61
CA THR A 189 -22.70 13.14 -11.31
C THR A 189 -24.23 13.14 -11.17
N ARG A 190 -24.96 13.62 -12.19
CA ARG A 190 -26.44 13.59 -12.17
C ARG A 190 -27.00 12.17 -12.13
N TRP A 191 -26.37 11.24 -12.85
CA TRP A 191 -26.75 9.83 -12.80
C TRP A 191 -26.55 9.26 -11.39
N ALA A 192 -25.41 9.54 -10.77
CA ALA A 192 -25.10 9.09 -9.41
C ALA A 192 -26.11 9.65 -8.39
N ASP A 193 -26.44 10.95 -8.48
CA ASP A 193 -27.47 11.58 -7.64
C ASP A 193 -28.83 10.87 -7.80
N ASN A 194 -29.24 10.57 -9.03
CA ASN A 194 -30.50 9.84 -9.30
C ASN A 194 -30.48 8.40 -8.78
N CYS A 195 -29.30 7.79 -8.70
CA CYS A 195 -29.08 6.47 -8.12
C CYS A 195 -28.95 6.49 -6.59
N GLY A 196 -29.04 7.67 -5.95
CA GLY A 196 -29.00 7.82 -4.50
C GLY A 196 -27.59 7.93 -3.92
N VAL A 197 -26.56 8.11 -4.74
CA VAL A 197 -25.21 8.44 -4.28
C VAL A 197 -25.25 9.82 -3.63
N LYS A 198 -24.64 9.96 -2.45
CA LYS A 198 -24.41 11.27 -1.84
C LYS A 198 -22.93 11.59 -1.91
N SER A 199 -22.60 12.67 -2.60
CA SER A 199 -21.22 13.14 -2.77
C SER A 199 -21.08 14.54 -2.17
N LYS A 200 -20.02 14.73 -1.38
CA LYS A 200 -19.50 16.05 -0.99
C LYS A 200 -18.31 16.48 -1.85
N LEU A 201 -18.11 15.77 -2.97
CA LEU A 201 -16.99 15.94 -3.88
C LEU A 201 -17.45 16.39 -5.26
N GLU A 202 -16.63 17.19 -5.92
CA GLU A 202 -16.80 17.64 -7.30
C GLU A 202 -15.67 17.10 -8.18
N ILE A 203 -15.99 16.67 -9.40
CA ILE A 203 -14.97 16.14 -10.32
C ILE A 203 -14.28 17.31 -11.04
N ALA A 204 -12.96 17.26 -11.14
CA ALA A 204 -12.16 18.24 -11.89
C ALA A 204 -10.97 17.56 -12.58
N TYR A 205 -10.31 18.29 -13.49
CA TYR A 205 -9.05 17.86 -14.08
C TYR A 205 -7.88 18.41 -13.27
N VAL A 206 -7.01 17.52 -12.80
CA VAL A 206 -5.84 17.82 -11.97
C VAL A 206 -4.56 17.50 -12.75
N GLU A 207 -3.59 18.40 -12.66
CA GLU A 207 -2.28 18.24 -13.29
C GLU A 207 -1.59 16.95 -12.80
N GLY A 208 -1.12 16.13 -13.73
CA GLY A 208 -0.45 14.85 -13.45
C GLY A 208 -1.37 13.66 -13.10
N ALA A 209 -2.62 13.89 -12.69
CA ALA A 209 -3.55 12.83 -12.29
C ALA A 209 -4.74 12.63 -13.25
N GLY A 210 -4.90 13.51 -14.24
CA GLY A 210 -6.06 13.46 -15.13
C GLY A 210 -7.31 13.94 -14.41
N ARG A 211 -8.26 13.05 -14.13
CA ARG A 211 -9.49 13.40 -13.38
C ARG A 211 -9.27 13.15 -11.89
N GLY A 212 -9.82 14.01 -11.06
CA GLY A 212 -9.74 13.91 -9.61
C GLY A 212 -10.99 14.44 -8.94
N ALA A 213 -11.17 14.12 -7.66
CA ALA A 213 -12.28 14.57 -6.84
C ALA A 213 -11.82 15.68 -5.87
N LEU A 214 -12.48 16.84 -5.92
CA LEU A 214 -12.22 17.98 -5.04
C LEU A 214 -13.31 18.10 -3.98
N ALA A 215 -12.96 18.50 -2.77
CA ALA A 215 -13.96 18.78 -1.74
C ALA A 215 -14.81 20.01 -2.10
N ALA A 216 -16.14 19.86 -2.12
CA ALA A 216 -17.07 20.96 -2.43
C ALA A 216 -17.23 21.95 -1.25
N GLU A 217 -16.93 21.47 -0.04
CA GLU A 217 -16.99 22.16 1.24
C GLU A 217 -15.81 21.72 2.14
N ASP A 218 -15.64 22.39 3.28
CA ASP A 218 -14.66 21.94 4.28
C ASP A 218 -15.19 20.68 4.97
N LEU A 219 -14.40 19.61 4.96
CA LEU A 219 -14.73 18.31 5.54
C LEU A 219 -13.84 18.03 6.76
N GLY A 220 -14.46 17.74 7.90
CA GLY A 220 -13.77 17.33 9.12
C GLY A 220 -13.47 15.82 9.20
N VAL A 221 -12.67 15.43 10.19
CA VAL A 221 -12.40 14.01 10.50
C VAL A 221 -13.70 13.28 10.84
N GLY A 222 -13.89 12.11 10.23
CA GLY A 222 -15.06 11.25 10.38
C GLY A 222 -16.26 11.65 9.49
N GLU A 223 -16.21 12.78 8.80
CA GLU A 223 -17.25 13.11 7.82
C GLU A 223 -17.17 12.18 6.60
N ILE A 224 -18.33 11.85 6.02
CA ILE A 224 -18.42 11.01 4.84
C ILE A 224 -18.30 11.88 3.60
N ALA A 225 -17.22 11.71 2.82
CA ALA A 225 -17.06 12.41 1.54
C ALA A 225 -17.94 11.80 0.44
N LEU A 226 -18.13 10.49 0.47
CA LEU A 226 -18.90 9.75 -0.51
C LEU A 226 -19.67 8.60 0.17
N GLU A 227 -20.95 8.50 -0.12
CA GLU A 227 -21.86 7.46 0.35
C GLU A 227 -22.48 6.78 -0.87
N ILE A 228 -22.15 5.50 -1.08
CA ILE A 228 -22.56 4.72 -2.27
C ILE A 228 -23.56 3.63 -1.86
N PRO A 229 -24.82 3.67 -2.32
CA PRO A 229 -25.76 2.58 -2.10
C PRO A 229 -25.29 1.27 -2.75
N ILE A 230 -25.53 0.13 -2.09
CA ILE A 230 -25.16 -1.21 -2.62
C ILE A 230 -25.69 -1.42 -4.05
N SER A 231 -26.87 -0.91 -4.38
CA SER A 231 -27.50 -1.06 -5.70
C SER A 231 -26.75 -0.37 -6.85
N VAL A 232 -25.77 0.47 -6.54
CA VAL A 232 -24.91 1.18 -7.52
C VAL A 232 -23.58 0.45 -7.74
N ILE A 233 -23.20 -0.43 -6.81
CA ILE A 233 -21.95 -1.17 -6.85
C ILE A 233 -22.02 -2.25 -7.93
N ILE A 234 -20.99 -2.31 -8.77
CA ILE A 234 -20.86 -3.32 -9.82
C ILE A 234 -20.03 -4.48 -9.25
N SER A 235 -20.64 -5.65 -9.10
CA SER A 235 -20.04 -6.87 -8.57
C SER A 235 -20.40 -8.09 -9.44
N GLU A 236 -19.81 -9.25 -9.12
CA GLU A 236 -20.12 -10.53 -9.78
C GLU A 236 -21.61 -10.89 -9.74
N ASP A 237 -22.37 -10.37 -8.76
CA ASP A 237 -23.82 -10.60 -8.63
C ASP A 237 -24.57 -10.22 -9.93
N LEU A 238 -24.11 -9.19 -10.64
CA LEU A 238 -24.71 -8.76 -11.91
C LEU A 238 -24.53 -9.76 -13.05
N VAL A 239 -23.49 -10.60 -12.98
CA VAL A 239 -23.28 -11.68 -13.95
C VAL A 239 -24.34 -12.76 -13.74
N TYR A 240 -24.61 -13.14 -12.49
CA TYR A 240 -25.61 -14.15 -12.14
C TYR A 240 -27.05 -13.75 -12.51
N GLU A 241 -27.31 -12.45 -12.65
CA GLU A 241 -28.58 -11.92 -13.15
C GLU A 241 -28.66 -11.87 -14.70
N SER A 242 -27.56 -12.14 -15.39
CA SER A 242 -27.46 -12.05 -16.85
C SER A 242 -27.64 -13.40 -17.55
N ASP A 243 -27.93 -13.36 -18.85
CA ASP A 243 -27.99 -14.53 -19.73
C ASP A 243 -26.62 -15.22 -19.95
N MET A 244 -25.51 -14.57 -19.58
CA MET A 244 -24.16 -15.14 -19.73
C MET A 244 -23.89 -16.29 -18.76
N ILE A 245 -24.53 -16.28 -17.59
CA ILE A 245 -24.18 -17.19 -16.50
C ILE A 245 -24.33 -18.66 -16.89
N HIS A 246 -25.36 -18.98 -17.68
CA HIS A 246 -25.62 -20.34 -18.15
C HIS A 246 -24.50 -20.92 -19.04
N ILE A 247 -23.74 -20.04 -19.69
CA ILE A 247 -22.57 -20.43 -20.49
C ILE A 247 -21.33 -20.47 -19.60
N LEU A 248 -21.11 -19.42 -18.81
CA LEU A 248 -19.89 -19.28 -18.02
C LEU A 248 -19.77 -20.37 -16.93
N GLU A 249 -20.85 -20.76 -16.27
CA GLU A 249 -20.83 -21.85 -15.28
C GLU A 249 -20.45 -23.22 -15.86
N THR A 250 -20.55 -23.40 -17.19
CA THR A 250 -20.14 -24.65 -17.85
C THR A 250 -18.62 -24.73 -18.06
N ILE A 251 -17.91 -23.61 -17.90
CA ILE A 251 -16.47 -23.52 -18.09
C ILE A 251 -15.79 -23.90 -16.78
N GLU A 252 -15.15 -25.07 -16.79
CA GLU A 252 -14.44 -25.58 -15.63
C GLU A 252 -13.34 -24.60 -15.18
N GLY A 253 -13.43 -24.17 -13.91
CA GLY A 253 -12.41 -23.33 -13.30
C GLY A 253 -12.51 -21.84 -13.62
N ILE A 254 -13.53 -21.33 -14.31
CA ILE A 254 -13.65 -19.88 -14.50
C ILE A 254 -13.88 -19.16 -13.16
N SER A 255 -13.12 -18.09 -12.91
CA SER A 255 -13.31 -17.27 -11.69
C SER A 255 -14.47 -16.28 -11.85
N GLY A 256 -15.11 -15.90 -10.74
CA GLY A 256 -16.12 -14.83 -10.72
C GLY A 256 -15.60 -13.50 -11.26
N GLU A 257 -14.32 -13.28 -11.06
CA GLU A 257 -13.55 -12.14 -11.55
C GLU A 257 -13.46 -12.12 -13.09
N THR A 258 -13.08 -13.24 -13.71
CA THR A 258 -13.09 -13.38 -15.18
C THR A 258 -14.52 -13.25 -15.74
N MET A 259 -15.51 -13.82 -15.06
CA MET A 259 -16.92 -13.71 -15.47
C MET A 259 -17.41 -12.25 -15.47
N LEU A 260 -17.05 -11.49 -14.43
CA LEU A 260 -17.40 -10.09 -14.28
C LEU A 260 -16.68 -9.19 -15.28
N LEU A 261 -15.43 -9.53 -15.62
CA LEU A 261 -14.69 -8.88 -16.70
C LEU A 261 -15.41 -9.07 -18.04
N LEU A 262 -15.77 -10.31 -18.41
CA LEU A 262 -16.49 -10.61 -19.64
C LEU A 262 -17.84 -9.89 -19.72
N TRP A 263 -18.55 -9.81 -18.59
CA TRP A 263 -19.80 -9.06 -18.48
C TRP A 263 -19.57 -7.57 -18.74
N SER A 264 -18.53 -6.99 -18.16
CA SER A 264 -18.20 -5.56 -18.31
C SER A 264 -17.90 -5.18 -19.76
N MET A 265 -17.20 -6.06 -20.49
CA MET A 265 -16.89 -5.87 -21.90
C MET A 265 -18.17 -5.71 -22.74
N ARG A 266 -19.17 -6.58 -22.53
CA ARG A 266 -20.45 -6.48 -23.22
C ARG A 266 -21.29 -5.30 -22.72
N GLU A 267 -21.35 -5.11 -21.41
CA GLU A 267 -22.22 -4.10 -20.79
C GLU A 267 -21.82 -2.67 -21.20
N ARG A 268 -20.53 -2.42 -21.46
CA ARG A 268 -20.05 -1.15 -22.03
C ARG A 268 -20.80 -0.75 -23.31
N HIS A 269 -21.16 -1.71 -24.16
CA HIS A 269 -21.85 -1.49 -25.43
C HIS A 269 -23.38 -1.54 -25.30
N ASN A 270 -23.91 -1.92 -24.14
CA ASN A 270 -25.35 -2.02 -23.90
C ASN A 270 -25.98 -0.66 -23.63
N VAL A 271 -26.66 -0.10 -24.65
CA VAL A 271 -27.34 1.21 -24.56
C VAL A 271 -28.45 1.28 -23.50
N ASN A 272 -28.98 0.13 -23.07
CA ASN A 272 -30.02 0.03 -22.05
C ASN A 272 -29.46 -0.29 -20.67
N SER A 273 -28.13 -0.35 -20.52
CA SER A 273 -27.50 -0.62 -19.23
C SER A 273 -27.89 0.42 -18.18
N LYS A 274 -28.15 -0.04 -16.95
CA LYS A 274 -28.31 0.84 -15.78
C LYS A 274 -27.02 1.63 -15.48
N HIS A 275 -25.88 1.10 -15.90
CA HIS A 275 -24.55 1.66 -15.68
C HIS A 275 -23.99 2.37 -16.92
N LYS A 276 -24.82 2.65 -17.94
CA LYS A 276 -24.36 3.25 -19.19
C LYS A 276 -23.61 4.58 -18.98
N SER A 277 -24.12 5.43 -18.10
CA SER A 277 -23.47 6.71 -17.75
C SER A 277 -22.12 6.53 -17.04
N TYR A 278 -21.92 5.43 -16.31
CA TYR A 278 -20.62 5.09 -15.74
C TYR A 278 -19.64 4.68 -16.83
N PHE A 279 -20.02 3.73 -17.69
CA PHE A 279 -19.16 3.28 -18.79
C PHE A 279 -18.82 4.39 -19.79
N ASP A 280 -19.76 5.30 -20.08
CA ASP A 280 -19.51 6.47 -20.96
C ASP A 280 -18.59 7.52 -20.33
N ALA A 281 -18.48 7.53 -19.00
CA ALA A 281 -17.56 8.39 -18.30
C ALA A 281 -16.17 7.76 -18.11
N LEU A 282 -15.96 6.47 -18.41
CA LEU A 282 -14.64 5.86 -18.34
C LEU A 282 -13.72 6.38 -19.46
N PRO A 283 -12.38 6.33 -19.28
CA PRO A 283 -11.48 6.74 -20.34
C PRO A 283 -11.55 5.76 -21.52
N GLU A 284 -11.31 6.26 -22.73
CA GLU A 284 -11.26 5.40 -23.93
C GLU A 284 -10.06 4.44 -23.88
N GLU A 285 -8.95 4.91 -23.31
CA GLU A 285 -7.69 4.17 -23.13
C GLU A 285 -7.15 4.43 -21.72
N PHE A 286 -6.53 3.42 -21.10
CA PHE A 286 -5.77 3.58 -19.86
C PHE A 286 -4.28 3.74 -20.17
N ASN A 287 -3.54 4.38 -19.27
CA ASN A 287 -2.11 4.63 -19.42
C ASN A 287 -1.28 3.75 -18.48
N THR A 288 -1.71 2.50 -18.24
CA THR A 288 -1.00 1.58 -17.35
C THR A 288 0.26 1.02 -18.00
N GLY A 289 1.16 0.42 -17.21
CA GLY A 289 2.31 -0.33 -17.71
C GLY A 289 1.94 -1.41 -18.73
N LEU A 290 0.75 -1.99 -18.62
CA LEU A 290 0.26 -3.00 -19.56
C LEU A 290 0.05 -2.45 -20.97
N SER A 291 -0.18 -1.14 -21.10
CA SER A 291 -0.30 -0.44 -22.40
C SER A 291 1.01 0.19 -22.88
N PHE A 292 2.14 -0.03 -22.20
CA PHE A 292 3.43 0.53 -22.62
C PHE A 292 3.86 0.02 -23.99
N GLY A 293 4.24 0.96 -24.85
CA GLY A 293 4.83 0.69 -26.15
C GLY A 293 6.28 0.22 -26.05
N ILE A 294 6.84 -0.18 -27.20
CA ILE A 294 8.21 -0.72 -27.30
C ILE A 294 9.24 0.28 -26.73
N GLU A 295 9.12 1.57 -27.04
CA GLU A 295 10.05 2.60 -26.54
C GLU A 295 10.02 2.72 -25.01
N ALA A 296 8.84 2.60 -24.39
CA ALA A 296 8.69 2.66 -22.94
C ALA A 296 9.24 1.40 -22.27
N MET A 297 9.03 0.23 -22.87
CA MET A 297 9.64 -1.03 -22.40
C MET A 297 11.17 -1.00 -22.52
N MET A 298 11.71 -0.45 -23.60
CA MET A 298 13.17 -0.25 -23.75
C MET A 298 13.71 0.74 -22.70
N ALA A 299 12.94 1.78 -22.36
CA ALA A 299 13.32 2.69 -21.30
C ALA A 299 13.32 2.01 -19.91
N LEU A 300 12.45 1.03 -19.67
CA LEU A 300 12.42 0.24 -18.43
C LEU A 300 13.45 -0.89 -18.38
N ASP A 301 14.17 -1.17 -19.47
CA ASP A 301 15.08 -2.30 -19.57
C ASP A 301 16.07 -2.37 -18.38
N GLU A 302 16.41 -3.59 -17.97
CA GLU A 302 17.24 -3.88 -16.78
C GLU A 302 16.61 -3.46 -15.42
N THR A 303 15.31 -3.18 -15.39
CA THR A 303 14.55 -3.02 -14.12
C THR A 303 13.62 -4.21 -13.89
N LEU A 304 13.35 -4.56 -12.63
CA LEU A 304 12.37 -5.60 -12.28
C LEU A 304 10.97 -5.32 -12.83
N ALA A 305 10.57 -4.04 -12.87
CA ALA A 305 9.27 -3.64 -13.42
C ALA A 305 9.14 -3.98 -14.91
N SER A 306 10.24 -4.01 -15.68
CA SER A 306 10.19 -4.41 -17.09
C SER A 306 9.78 -5.88 -17.25
N GLU A 307 10.33 -6.75 -16.41
CA GLU A 307 10.02 -8.18 -16.39
C GLU A 307 8.58 -8.41 -15.88
N GLU A 308 8.19 -7.75 -14.80
CA GLU A 308 6.82 -7.81 -14.25
C GLU A 308 5.76 -7.42 -15.28
N ILE A 309 5.97 -6.29 -15.98
CA ILE A 309 5.04 -5.83 -17.02
C ILE A 309 5.00 -6.81 -18.19
N PHE A 310 6.15 -7.33 -18.61
CA PHE A 310 6.22 -8.30 -19.70
C PHE A 310 5.46 -9.59 -19.37
N GLN A 311 5.73 -10.17 -18.20
CA GLN A 311 5.07 -11.39 -17.71
C GLN A 311 3.55 -11.17 -17.56
N ALA A 312 3.11 -10.03 -17.01
CA ALA A 312 1.70 -9.71 -16.90
C ALA A 312 1.01 -9.62 -18.28
N LYS A 313 1.67 -9.01 -19.27
CA LYS A 313 1.13 -8.92 -20.65
C LYS A 313 1.07 -10.29 -21.33
N GLU A 314 2.08 -11.14 -21.14
CA GLU A 314 2.07 -12.51 -21.66
C GLU A 314 0.97 -13.34 -21.01
N HIS A 315 0.81 -13.26 -19.68
CA HIS A 315 -0.26 -13.94 -18.96
C HIS A 315 -1.63 -13.54 -19.53
N LEU A 316 -1.90 -12.24 -19.65
CA LEU A 316 -3.14 -11.74 -20.23
C LEU A 316 -3.36 -12.25 -21.65
N ARG A 317 -2.31 -12.28 -22.48
CA ARG A 317 -2.39 -12.78 -23.85
C ARG A 317 -2.75 -14.26 -23.91
N CYS A 318 -2.11 -15.10 -23.10
CA CYS A 318 -2.41 -16.51 -22.99
C CYS A 318 -3.88 -16.74 -22.59
N ARG A 319 -4.37 -16.02 -21.56
CA ARG A 319 -5.78 -16.12 -21.12
C ARG A 319 -6.76 -15.70 -22.21
N TYR A 320 -6.44 -14.65 -22.96
CA TYR A 320 -7.27 -14.21 -24.09
C TYR A 320 -7.35 -15.31 -25.17
N ASP A 321 -6.20 -15.83 -25.61
CA ASP A 321 -6.12 -16.82 -26.69
C ASP A 321 -6.77 -18.17 -26.29
N GLU A 322 -6.79 -18.50 -25.00
CA GLU A 322 -7.47 -19.68 -24.45
C GLU A 322 -9.00 -19.56 -24.42
N LEU A 323 -9.53 -18.41 -24.00
CA LEU A 323 -10.94 -18.27 -23.63
C LEU A 323 -11.81 -17.66 -24.73
N PHE A 324 -11.32 -16.60 -25.39
CA PHE A 324 -12.15 -15.71 -26.20
C PHE A 324 -12.53 -16.31 -27.55
N PRO A 325 -11.62 -16.96 -28.31
CA PRO A 325 -11.98 -17.60 -29.56
C PRO A 325 -13.09 -18.65 -29.39
N VAL A 326 -12.99 -19.48 -28.33
CA VAL A 326 -13.99 -20.53 -28.06
C VAL A 326 -15.35 -19.93 -27.69
N LEU A 327 -15.38 -18.92 -26.83
CA LEU A 327 -16.62 -18.23 -26.46
C LEU A 327 -17.30 -17.59 -27.67
N CYS A 328 -16.54 -16.87 -28.49
CA CYS A 328 -17.05 -16.17 -29.67
C CYS A 328 -17.57 -17.13 -30.75
N ASP A 329 -16.86 -18.24 -30.99
CA ASP A 329 -17.24 -19.22 -32.02
C ASP A 329 -18.44 -20.07 -31.60
N CYS A 330 -18.51 -20.48 -30.32
CA CYS A 330 -19.59 -21.33 -29.83
C CYS A 330 -20.87 -20.55 -29.47
N TYR A 331 -20.73 -19.28 -29.06
CA TYR A 331 -21.83 -18.48 -28.51
C TYR A 331 -21.84 -17.03 -29.05
N PRO A 332 -21.83 -16.81 -30.38
CA PRO A 332 -21.68 -15.49 -30.97
C PRO A 332 -22.81 -14.50 -30.62
N ASP A 333 -24.01 -14.99 -30.30
CA ASP A 333 -25.14 -14.15 -29.90
C ASP A 333 -24.93 -13.53 -28.49
N VAL A 334 -24.22 -14.23 -27.61
CA VAL A 334 -23.93 -13.79 -26.23
C VAL A 334 -22.57 -13.11 -26.15
N PHE A 335 -21.59 -13.58 -26.94
CA PHE A 335 -20.23 -13.07 -27.03
C PHE A 335 -19.90 -12.59 -28.46
N PRO A 336 -20.42 -11.43 -28.90
CA PRO A 336 -20.17 -10.93 -30.25
C PRO A 336 -18.68 -10.59 -30.46
N PRO A 337 -17.99 -11.15 -31.47
CA PRO A 337 -16.54 -11.00 -31.64
C PRO A 337 -16.04 -9.54 -31.63
N GLU A 338 -16.86 -8.58 -32.08
CA GLU A 338 -16.55 -7.16 -32.08
C GLU A 338 -16.35 -6.53 -30.69
N PHE A 339 -16.95 -7.11 -29.64
CA PHE A 339 -16.81 -6.63 -28.25
C PHE A 339 -15.70 -7.35 -27.50
N TYR A 340 -15.19 -8.44 -28.06
CA TYR A 340 -14.30 -9.39 -27.41
C TYR A 340 -12.94 -9.47 -28.13
N THR A 341 -12.47 -8.36 -28.69
CA THR A 341 -11.12 -8.25 -29.26
C THR A 341 -10.05 -8.12 -28.17
N TRP A 342 -8.78 -8.30 -28.55
CA TRP A 342 -7.65 -8.13 -27.64
C TRP A 342 -7.62 -6.74 -27.00
N GLU A 343 -7.90 -5.70 -27.77
CA GLU A 343 -7.91 -4.31 -27.30
C GLU A 343 -9.03 -4.07 -26.29
N GLN A 344 -10.24 -4.62 -26.53
CA GLN A 344 -11.35 -4.53 -25.57
C GLN A 344 -11.07 -5.33 -24.30
N TYR A 345 -10.42 -6.49 -24.42
CA TYR A 345 -10.02 -7.29 -23.29
C TYR A 345 -8.98 -6.57 -22.43
N LEU A 346 -7.91 -6.05 -23.05
CA LEU A 346 -6.88 -5.28 -22.34
C LEU A 346 -7.49 -4.06 -21.63
N TRP A 347 -8.35 -3.31 -22.32
CA TRP A 347 -9.07 -2.18 -21.72
C TRP A 347 -9.89 -2.60 -20.49
N ALA A 348 -10.57 -3.74 -20.55
CA ALA A 348 -11.36 -4.25 -19.42
C ALA A 348 -10.45 -4.69 -18.26
N CYS A 349 -9.33 -5.36 -18.54
CA CYS A 349 -8.34 -5.68 -17.52
C CYS A 349 -7.83 -4.42 -16.83
N GLU A 350 -7.42 -3.41 -17.59
CA GLU A 350 -6.89 -2.15 -17.04
C GLU A 350 -7.94 -1.38 -16.22
N LEU A 351 -9.21 -1.38 -16.65
CA LEU A 351 -10.32 -0.84 -15.87
C LEU A 351 -10.39 -1.51 -14.49
N TRP A 352 -10.45 -2.84 -14.46
CA TRP A 352 -10.61 -3.55 -13.20
C TRP A 352 -9.34 -3.46 -12.32
N TYR A 353 -8.15 -3.49 -12.90
CA TYR A 353 -6.89 -3.32 -12.15
C TYR A 353 -6.77 -1.95 -11.50
N SER A 354 -7.15 -0.89 -12.22
CA SER A 354 -6.95 0.49 -11.77
C SER A 354 -8.12 1.07 -10.97
N ASN A 355 -9.32 0.49 -11.06
CA ASN A 355 -10.53 1.05 -10.45
C ASN A 355 -11.32 0.10 -9.54
N SER A 356 -10.95 -1.19 -9.44
CA SER A 356 -11.67 -2.10 -8.55
C SER A 356 -11.30 -1.91 -7.08
N MET A 357 -12.23 -2.26 -6.20
CA MET A 357 -12.07 -2.27 -4.76
C MET A 357 -12.59 -3.59 -4.20
N ARG A 358 -11.91 -4.14 -3.19
CA ARG A 358 -12.43 -5.28 -2.43
C ARG A 358 -13.39 -4.79 -1.37
N VAL A 359 -14.65 -5.23 -1.45
CA VAL A 359 -15.74 -4.77 -0.57
C VAL A 359 -16.36 -5.94 0.18
N MET A 360 -16.38 -5.86 1.50
CA MET A 360 -17.09 -6.78 2.39
C MET A 360 -18.57 -6.40 2.44
N PHE A 361 -19.42 -7.32 2.01
CA PHE A 361 -20.87 -7.16 2.00
C PHE A 361 -21.51 -7.63 3.31
N PRO A 362 -22.78 -7.29 3.59
CA PRO A 362 -23.47 -7.69 4.82
C PRO A 362 -23.63 -9.20 5.01
N ASP A 363 -23.50 -9.99 3.95
CA ASP A 363 -23.50 -11.46 3.99
C ASP A 363 -22.14 -12.05 4.40
N GLY A 364 -21.15 -11.20 4.71
CA GLY A 364 -19.80 -11.59 5.10
C GLY A 364 -18.90 -11.97 3.93
N LYS A 365 -19.39 -11.89 2.69
CA LYS A 365 -18.58 -12.19 1.50
C LYS A 365 -17.79 -10.97 1.07
N LEU A 366 -16.54 -11.22 0.70
CA LEU A 366 -15.65 -10.22 0.11
C LEU A 366 -15.72 -10.33 -1.40
N ARG A 367 -16.06 -9.24 -2.08
CA ARG A 367 -16.20 -9.19 -3.55
C ARG A 367 -15.30 -8.13 -4.15
N THR A 368 -14.77 -8.39 -5.33
CA THR A 368 -14.09 -7.40 -6.17
C THR A 368 -15.15 -6.59 -6.90
N CYS A 369 -15.11 -5.26 -6.79
CA CYS A 369 -16.20 -4.40 -7.24
C CYS A 369 -15.68 -3.14 -7.94
N LEU A 370 -16.39 -2.67 -8.98
CA LEU A 370 -16.26 -1.29 -9.43
C LEU A 370 -17.26 -0.44 -8.65
N ILE A 371 -16.76 0.68 -8.11
CA ILE A 371 -17.55 1.61 -7.31
C ILE A 371 -17.68 2.91 -8.10
N PRO A 372 -18.80 3.13 -8.83
CA PRO A 372 -19.02 4.38 -9.54
C PRO A 372 -18.84 5.59 -8.61
N MET A 373 -18.33 6.70 -9.15
CA MET A 373 -17.87 7.90 -8.43
C MET A 373 -16.60 7.73 -7.59
N ALA A 374 -16.38 6.61 -6.91
CA ALA A 374 -15.18 6.42 -6.10
C ALA A 374 -13.91 6.30 -6.95
N GLY A 375 -14.02 5.86 -8.20
CA GLY A 375 -12.90 5.80 -9.16
C GLY A 375 -12.29 7.15 -9.55
N PHE A 376 -12.85 8.28 -9.12
CA PHE A 376 -12.25 9.61 -9.28
C PHE A 376 -11.38 10.05 -8.08
N LEU A 377 -11.36 9.28 -6.99
CA LEU A 377 -10.49 9.55 -5.86
C LEU A 377 -9.08 9.03 -6.17
N ASN A 378 -8.14 9.94 -6.41
CA ASN A 378 -6.76 9.58 -6.69
C ASN A 378 -5.99 9.14 -5.44
N HIS A 379 -4.85 8.49 -5.66
CA HIS A 379 -3.93 8.11 -4.60
C HIS A 379 -3.04 9.26 -4.11
N SER A 380 -2.64 9.20 -2.84
CA SER A 380 -1.53 9.96 -2.28
C SER A 380 -0.91 9.18 -1.12
N VAL A 381 0.39 9.40 -0.88
CA VAL A 381 1.07 8.97 0.36
C VAL A 381 0.54 9.70 1.60
N TYR A 382 -0.18 10.81 1.42
CA TYR A 382 -0.89 11.56 2.46
C TYR A 382 -2.41 11.52 2.24
N PRO A 383 -3.05 10.34 2.31
CA PRO A 383 -4.45 10.19 1.94
C PRO A 383 -5.38 10.92 2.91
N HIS A 384 -6.57 11.28 2.41
CA HIS A 384 -7.67 11.82 3.21
C HIS A 384 -8.56 10.70 3.74
N ILE A 385 -8.70 9.61 2.98
CA ILE A 385 -9.53 8.45 3.30
C ILE A 385 -8.62 7.21 3.38
N LEU A 386 -8.55 6.58 4.56
CA LEU A 386 -7.86 5.30 4.78
C LEU A 386 -8.84 4.13 4.86
N HIS A 387 -9.95 4.33 5.56
CA HIS A 387 -10.91 3.27 5.88
C HIS A 387 -12.05 3.26 4.87
N TYR A 388 -12.13 2.19 4.09
CA TYR A 388 -13.21 1.91 3.15
C TYR A 388 -13.27 0.39 2.92
N GLY A 389 -14.16 -0.08 2.03
CA GLY A 389 -14.21 -1.49 1.65
C GLY A 389 -15.08 -2.37 2.54
N LYS A 390 -15.94 -1.78 3.38
CA LYS A 390 -17.01 -2.51 4.07
C LYS A 390 -18.33 -1.76 3.96
N VAL A 391 -19.36 -2.48 3.57
CA VAL A 391 -20.73 -1.97 3.55
C VAL A 391 -21.25 -1.84 4.97
N ASP A 392 -21.81 -0.69 5.30
CA ASP A 392 -22.56 -0.46 6.52
C ASP A 392 -23.91 -1.16 6.42
N SER A 393 -24.17 -2.11 7.32
CA SER A 393 -25.40 -2.91 7.36
C SER A 393 -26.64 -2.10 7.78
N GLU A 394 -26.46 -1.01 8.51
CA GLU A 394 -27.57 -0.16 8.95
C GLU A 394 -28.07 0.72 7.80
N THR A 395 -27.14 1.30 7.05
CA THR A 395 -27.47 2.20 5.93
C THR A 395 -27.57 1.49 4.58
N ASN A 396 -27.03 0.28 4.44
CA ASN A 396 -26.81 -0.42 3.17
C ASN A 396 -26.01 0.42 2.15
N THR A 397 -24.98 1.09 2.64
CA THR A 397 -24.08 1.93 1.83
C THR A 397 -22.61 1.60 2.09
N LEU A 398 -21.79 1.75 1.06
CA LEU A 398 -20.34 1.83 1.17
C LEU A 398 -19.96 3.29 1.41
N ASN A 399 -19.32 3.56 2.55
CA ASN A 399 -18.99 4.92 3.01
C ASN A 399 -17.48 5.19 2.90
N PHE A 400 -17.14 6.44 2.58
CA PHE A 400 -15.76 6.92 2.48
C PHE A 400 -15.51 8.03 3.53
N PRO A 401 -15.28 7.67 4.81
CA PRO A 401 -15.00 8.61 5.90
C PRO A 401 -13.61 9.24 5.81
N LEU A 402 -13.52 10.50 6.21
CA LEU A 402 -12.27 11.27 6.27
C LEU A 402 -11.45 10.87 7.51
N SER A 403 -10.24 10.38 7.29
CA SER A 403 -9.22 10.10 8.32
C SER A 403 -8.40 11.35 8.65
N ARG A 404 -8.39 12.36 7.78
CA ARG A 404 -7.88 13.72 8.05
C ARG A 404 -8.75 14.76 7.33
N PRO A 405 -8.78 16.02 7.77
CA PRO A 405 -9.62 17.03 7.13
C PRO A 405 -9.25 17.28 5.67
N CYS A 406 -10.24 17.65 4.86
CA CYS A 406 -10.06 18.09 3.48
C CYS A 406 -10.72 19.46 3.30
N LYS A 407 -9.96 20.47 2.88
CA LYS A 407 -10.49 21.83 2.72
C LYS A 407 -11.22 21.98 1.40
N LYS A 408 -12.20 22.88 1.33
CA LYS A 408 -12.90 23.21 0.10
C LYS A 408 -11.92 23.54 -1.04
N GLY A 409 -12.11 22.89 -2.18
CA GLY A 409 -11.27 23.02 -3.38
C GLY A 409 -9.96 22.22 -3.36
N GLU A 410 -9.63 21.56 -2.24
CA GLU A 410 -8.53 20.60 -2.17
C GLU A 410 -8.94 19.27 -2.81
N GLN A 411 -7.99 18.59 -3.45
CA GLN A 411 -8.22 17.23 -3.93
C GLN A 411 -8.33 16.28 -2.73
N CYS A 412 -9.46 15.56 -2.67
CA CYS A 412 -9.68 14.49 -1.71
C CYS A 412 -9.00 13.22 -2.22
N TYR A 413 -8.11 12.65 -1.42
CA TYR A 413 -7.27 11.52 -1.80
C TYR A 413 -7.69 10.26 -1.06
N LEU A 414 -7.70 9.14 -1.77
CA LEU A 414 -7.92 7.81 -1.22
C LEU A 414 -6.60 7.07 -1.11
N SER A 415 -6.40 6.27 -0.07
CA SER A 415 -5.25 5.36 -0.04
C SER A 415 -5.53 4.12 -0.86
N TYR A 416 -4.73 3.81 -1.88
CA TYR A 416 -4.89 2.58 -2.66
C TYR A 416 -4.29 1.36 -1.94
N GLY A 417 -3.45 1.58 -0.93
CA GLY A 417 -2.72 0.52 -0.26
C GLY A 417 -1.31 0.95 0.11
N CYS A 418 -0.52 -0.01 0.57
CA CYS A 418 0.91 0.14 0.82
C CYS A 418 1.69 -0.32 -0.44
N LEU A 419 1.43 0.34 -1.58
CA LEU A 419 1.89 -0.13 -2.89
C LEU A 419 3.20 0.55 -3.30
N ALA A 420 4.14 -0.24 -3.83
CA ALA A 420 5.36 0.27 -4.44
C ALA A 420 5.07 0.98 -5.77
N SER A 421 5.95 1.89 -6.17
CA SER A 421 5.84 2.62 -7.44
C SER A 421 5.88 1.69 -8.66
N SER A 422 6.50 0.50 -8.59
CA SER A 422 6.42 -0.51 -9.66
C SER A 422 4.98 -0.96 -9.88
N HIS A 423 4.28 -1.31 -8.80
CA HIS A 423 2.89 -1.74 -8.85
C HIS A 423 1.95 -0.62 -9.32
N LEU A 424 2.15 0.61 -8.83
CA LEU A 424 1.38 1.78 -9.25
C LEU A 424 1.62 2.10 -10.74
N LEU A 425 2.85 2.00 -11.21
CA LEU A 425 3.19 2.15 -12.63
C LEU A 425 2.47 1.08 -13.47
N THR A 426 2.62 -0.19 -13.09
CA THR A 426 2.13 -1.34 -13.85
C THR A 426 0.62 -1.36 -13.96
N PHE A 427 -0.10 -1.15 -12.86
CA PHE A 427 -1.56 -1.38 -12.80
C PHE A 427 -2.40 -0.11 -12.72
N TYR A 428 -1.82 1.03 -12.35
CA TYR A 428 -2.52 2.31 -12.22
C TYR A 428 -2.01 3.40 -13.17
N GLY A 429 -0.82 3.22 -13.76
CA GLY A 429 -0.28 4.14 -14.76
C GLY A 429 0.25 5.46 -14.22
N PHE A 430 0.77 5.48 -12.99
CA PHE A 430 1.41 6.67 -12.42
C PHE A 430 2.50 6.32 -11.39
N ILE A 431 3.35 7.29 -11.08
CA ILE A 431 4.33 7.24 -9.99
C ILE A 431 4.00 8.39 -9.02
N PRO A 432 3.94 8.15 -7.70
CA PRO A 432 3.76 9.23 -6.71
C PRO A 432 4.81 10.33 -6.87
N GLN A 433 4.39 11.59 -6.73
CA GLN A 433 5.33 12.72 -6.78
C GLN A 433 6.12 12.85 -5.47
N GLU A 434 5.49 12.48 -4.37
CA GLU A 434 6.12 12.43 -3.06
C GLU A 434 6.95 11.16 -2.87
N LEU A 435 7.86 11.17 -1.89
CA LEU A 435 8.65 10.00 -1.54
C LEU A 435 7.74 8.89 -1.04
N ASN A 436 7.64 7.81 -1.81
CA ASN A 436 6.87 6.63 -1.45
C ASN A 436 7.67 5.73 -0.50
N PRO A 437 7.25 5.52 0.75
CA PRO A 437 7.99 4.70 1.73
C PRO A 437 8.02 3.20 1.37
N TYR A 438 7.21 2.78 0.40
CA TYR A 438 7.09 1.39 -0.05
C TYR A 438 7.95 1.10 -1.29
N ASP A 439 8.71 2.07 -1.80
CA ASP A 439 9.66 1.84 -2.88
C ASP A 439 10.87 1.07 -2.37
N VAL A 440 10.88 -0.23 -2.66
CA VAL A 440 11.93 -1.17 -2.27
C VAL A 440 12.53 -1.88 -3.48
N ILE A 441 13.79 -2.25 -3.36
CA ILE A 441 14.49 -3.19 -4.24
C ILE A 441 14.63 -4.49 -3.44
N PRO A 442 13.96 -5.58 -3.85
CA PRO A 442 14.16 -6.89 -3.26
C PRO A 442 15.55 -7.42 -3.62
N LEU A 443 16.19 -8.10 -2.68
CA LEU A 443 17.49 -8.73 -2.83
C LEU A 443 17.42 -10.16 -2.28
N ASP A 444 17.52 -11.14 -3.16
CA ASP A 444 17.61 -12.55 -2.77
C ASP A 444 19.07 -12.92 -2.52
N ILE A 445 19.36 -13.34 -1.29
CA ILE A 445 20.67 -13.80 -0.86
C ILE A 445 20.55 -15.30 -0.59
N GLU A 446 21.25 -16.11 -1.38
CA GLU A 446 21.27 -17.56 -1.23
C GLU A 446 21.79 -17.94 0.17
N ALA A 447 21.00 -18.73 0.91
CA ALA A 447 21.43 -19.27 2.19
C ALA A 447 22.53 -20.30 1.95
N THR A 448 23.76 -20.02 2.41
CA THR A 448 24.82 -21.03 2.43
C THR A 448 24.42 -22.19 3.35
N GLU A 449 24.46 -23.42 2.83
CA GLU A 449 24.03 -24.67 3.51
C GLU A 449 24.69 -24.92 4.89
N ASP A 450 25.79 -24.23 5.20
CA ASP A 450 26.62 -24.44 6.40
C ASP A 450 26.08 -23.78 7.69
N CYS A 451 24.99 -23.01 7.65
CA CYS A 451 24.45 -22.32 8.84
C CYS A 451 23.57 -23.19 9.75
N SER A 452 23.36 -24.47 9.43
CA SER A 452 22.43 -25.38 10.13
C SER A 452 22.93 -26.00 11.45
N PHE A 453 24.08 -25.57 11.98
CA PHE A 453 24.72 -26.23 13.15
C PHE A 453 24.50 -25.60 14.53
N MET A 454 23.52 -24.71 14.74
CA MET A 454 23.29 -24.11 16.07
C MET A 454 21.82 -24.24 16.52
N GLU A 455 21.57 -25.23 17.38
CA GLU A 455 20.27 -25.71 17.90
C GLU A 455 19.46 -24.76 18.81
N ASP A 456 19.81 -23.48 18.97
CA ASP A 456 19.18 -22.65 20.02
C ASP A 456 18.36 -21.42 19.56
N TYR A 457 18.30 -21.09 18.27
CA TYR A 457 17.41 -20.02 17.77
C TYR A 457 16.91 -20.32 16.35
N PRO A 458 15.63 -20.08 16.02
CA PRO A 458 15.15 -20.21 14.65
C PRO A 458 15.96 -19.27 13.75
N ALA A 459 16.47 -19.80 12.64
CA ALA A 459 17.10 -19.01 11.59
C ALA A 459 16.12 -17.90 11.14
N PRO A 460 16.60 -16.71 10.72
CA PRO A 460 15.72 -15.83 9.96
C PRO A 460 15.34 -16.54 8.66
N ASP A 461 14.11 -17.02 8.58
CA ASP A 461 13.50 -17.81 7.48
C ASP A 461 13.37 -17.04 6.14
N THR A 462 14.13 -15.96 5.94
CA THR A 462 13.98 -15.10 4.75
C THR A 462 15.32 -14.94 4.04
N THR A 463 15.44 -15.60 2.90
CA THR A 463 16.50 -15.39 1.90
C THR A 463 16.33 -14.06 1.18
N THR A 464 15.12 -13.49 1.19
CA THR A 464 14.79 -12.21 0.57
C THR A 464 14.92 -11.07 1.57
N HIS A 465 15.75 -10.09 1.21
CA HIS A 465 15.96 -8.83 1.91
C HIS A 465 15.39 -7.66 1.10
N MET A 466 15.15 -6.52 1.74
CA MET A 466 14.60 -5.32 1.09
C MET A 466 15.53 -4.14 1.29
N LEU A 467 15.85 -3.43 0.22
CA LEU A 467 16.57 -2.16 0.28
C LEU A 467 15.66 -1.01 -0.17
N ARG A 468 15.86 0.18 0.40
CA ARG A 468 15.13 1.38 0.00
C ARG A 468 16.07 2.58 0.01
N GLY A 469 15.61 3.70 -0.53
CA GLY A 469 16.38 4.95 -0.53
C GLY A 469 16.83 5.34 0.88
N THR A 470 18.13 5.57 1.07
CA THR A 470 18.72 5.83 2.40
C THR A 470 18.28 7.17 3.00
N TRP A 471 17.70 8.05 2.19
CA TRP A 471 17.02 9.28 2.63
C TRP A 471 15.79 9.02 3.51
N LEU A 472 15.27 7.80 3.56
CA LEU A 472 14.20 7.37 4.47
C LEU A 472 14.73 6.76 5.78
N SER A 473 16.05 6.74 5.99
CA SER A 473 16.68 6.24 7.21
C SER A 473 17.32 7.36 8.00
N ALA A 474 16.97 7.49 9.28
CA ALA A 474 17.57 8.48 10.18
C ALA A 474 18.87 8.00 10.83
N ASN A 475 19.09 6.69 10.95
CA ASN A 475 20.24 6.16 11.66
C ASN A 475 21.43 5.95 10.71
N GLN A 476 22.33 6.93 10.71
CA GLN A 476 23.59 6.90 9.96
C GLN A 476 24.81 6.54 10.83
N GLU A 477 24.57 6.08 12.06
CA GLU A 477 25.66 5.72 12.97
C GLU A 477 26.43 4.49 12.48
N ILE A 478 27.61 4.29 13.07
CA ILE A 478 28.41 3.09 12.83
C ILE A 478 27.57 1.85 13.12
N PHE A 479 27.71 0.82 12.29
CA PHE A 479 26.88 -0.39 12.25
C PHE A 479 25.45 -0.24 11.67
N TYR A 480 25.04 0.94 11.19
CA TYR A 480 23.75 1.10 10.49
C TYR A 480 23.90 1.78 9.14
N TYR A 481 24.65 2.88 9.06
CA TYR A 481 24.98 3.57 7.80
C TYR A 481 23.78 4.05 6.96
N GLY A 482 22.57 4.07 7.52
CA GLY A 482 21.34 4.32 6.79
C GLY A 482 20.79 3.09 6.04
N LEU A 483 21.40 1.91 6.22
CA LEU A 483 21.02 0.65 5.58
C LEU A 483 20.17 -0.24 6.52
N PRO A 484 19.41 -1.20 5.97
CA PRO A 484 18.48 -2.03 6.76
C PRO A 484 19.18 -2.99 7.75
N SER A 485 18.82 -2.95 9.03
CA SER A 485 19.40 -3.82 10.07
C SER A 485 19.25 -5.30 9.77
N PRO A 486 18.07 -5.81 9.33
CA PRO A 486 17.94 -7.23 9.03
C PRO A 486 18.93 -7.71 7.96
N LEU A 487 19.17 -6.88 6.93
CA LEU A 487 20.17 -7.16 5.89
C LEU A 487 21.60 -7.13 6.45
N LEU A 488 21.96 -6.07 7.18
CA LEU A 488 23.30 -5.96 7.74
C LEU A 488 23.60 -7.09 8.72
N GLU A 489 22.63 -7.47 9.56
CA GLU A 489 22.75 -8.60 10.48
C GLU A 489 22.92 -9.93 9.77
N HIS A 490 22.20 -10.15 8.66
CA HIS A 490 22.38 -11.33 7.82
C HIS A 490 23.80 -11.38 7.24
N LEU A 491 24.24 -10.31 6.57
CA LEU A 491 25.56 -10.26 5.93
C LEU A 491 26.71 -10.39 6.95
N ARG A 492 26.57 -9.79 8.14
CA ARG A 492 27.53 -9.97 9.24
C ARG A 492 27.66 -11.43 9.66
N LYS A 493 26.54 -12.14 9.78
CA LYS A 493 26.51 -13.56 10.16
C LYS A 493 27.15 -14.43 9.09
N VAL A 494 26.89 -14.14 7.81
CA VAL A 494 27.50 -14.85 6.67
C VAL A 494 29.02 -14.64 6.67
N GLN A 495 29.49 -13.41 6.85
CA GLN A 495 30.91 -13.09 6.83
C GLN A 495 31.68 -13.58 8.07
N SER A 496 31.04 -13.60 9.25
CA SER A 496 31.68 -14.02 10.51
C SER A 496 30.67 -14.63 11.50
N PRO A 497 30.37 -15.94 11.40
CA PRO A 497 29.36 -16.60 12.24
C PRO A 497 29.63 -16.55 13.76
N GLY A 498 30.88 -16.39 14.16
CA GLY A 498 31.32 -16.30 15.56
C GLY A 498 31.19 -14.89 16.17
N LEU A 499 30.95 -13.86 15.36
CA LEU A 499 31.00 -12.46 15.75
C LEU A 499 29.58 -11.92 15.93
N ARG A 500 29.11 -11.87 17.19
CA ARG A 500 27.69 -11.61 17.49
C ARG A 500 27.40 -10.24 18.13
N THR A 501 28.41 -9.39 18.30
CA THR A 501 28.26 -8.13 19.04
C THR A 501 28.66 -6.93 18.19
N MET A 502 27.87 -5.85 18.20
CA MET A 502 28.22 -4.56 17.59
C MET A 502 29.23 -3.80 18.47
N THR A 503 30.41 -4.38 18.68
CA THR A 503 31.51 -3.71 19.39
C THR A 503 32.48 -3.05 18.40
N GLN A 504 33.15 -1.99 18.83
CA GLN A 504 34.18 -1.31 18.03
C GLN A 504 35.55 -2.02 18.14
N LEU A 505 35.55 -3.35 18.30
CA LEU A 505 36.78 -4.16 18.26
C LEU A 505 37.30 -4.25 16.83
N GLN A 506 38.61 -4.40 16.67
CA GLN A 506 39.26 -4.46 15.36
C GLN A 506 38.62 -5.50 14.43
N GLU A 507 38.41 -6.74 14.91
CA GLU A 507 37.81 -7.82 14.11
C GLU A 507 36.39 -7.47 13.61
N ASN A 508 35.60 -6.79 14.44
CA ASN A 508 34.27 -6.33 14.06
C ASN A 508 34.32 -5.25 12.98
N LEU A 509 35.21 -4.28 13.14
CA LEU A 509 35.37 -3.20 12.17
C LEU A 509 35.89 -3.73 10.83
N GLU A 510 36.80 -4.71 10.83
CA GLU A 510 37.22 -5.41 9.62
C GLU A 510 36.06 -6.18 8.97
N ASN A 511 35.18 -6.80 9.76
CA ASN A 511 33.98 -7.46 9.25
C ASN A 511 33.02 -6.45 8.60
N GLU A 512 32.83 -5.27 9.21
CA GLU A 512 32.00 -4.20 8.63
C GLU A 512 32.53 -3.73 7.27
N LEU A 513 33.85 -3.62 7.11
CA LEU A 513 34.45 -3.25 5.81
C LEU A 513 34.11 -4.28 4.72
N ARG A 514 34.10 -5.57 5.05
CA ARG A 514 33.71 -6.64 4.10
C ARG A 514 32.24 -6.56 3.74
N VAL A 515 31.35 -6.43 4.74
CA VAL A 515 29.90 -6.29 4.52
C VAL A 515 29.58 -5.09 3.63
N LEU A 516 30.22 -3.93 3.88
CA LEU A 516 30.01 -2.73 3.06
C LEU A 516 30.56 -2.89 1.64
N GLU A 517 31.65 -3.64 1.47
CA GLU A 517 32.22 -3.95 0.16
C GLU A 517 31.28 -4.87 -0.64
N ASP A 518 30.74 -5.92 -0.03
CA ASP A 518 29.79 -6.84 -0.69
C ASP A 518 28.55 -6.09 -1.19
N ILE A 519 27.96 -5.25 -0.32
CA ILE A 519 26.80 -4.42 -0.71
C ILE A 519 27.20 -3.49 -1.85
N ARG A 520 28.37 -2.84 -1.77
CA ARG A 520 28.82 -1.94 -2.83
C ARG A 520 28.97 -2.69 -4.16
N ASP A 521 29.60 -3.85 -4.17
CA ASP A 521 29.86 -4.62 -5.38
C ASP A 521 28.54 -5.08 -6.06
N ILE A 522 27.54 -5.49 -5.26
CA ILE A 522 26.19 -5.82 -5.77
C ILE A 522 25.55 -4.59 -6.44
N PHE A 523 25.62 -3.43 -5.78
CA PHE A 523 24.92 -2.23 -6.24
C PHE A 523 25.68 -1.46 -7.33
N ASP A 524 26.99 -1.62 -7.44
CA ASP A 524 27.79 -1.09 -8.55
C ASP A 524 27.42 -1.83 -9.85
N ASP A 525 27.32 -3.17 -9.82
CA ASP A 525 26.84 -3.98 -10.96
C ASP A 525 25.40 -3.60 -11.34
N MET A 526 24.52 -3.43 -10.36
CA MET A 526 23.15 -2.98 -10.60
C MET A 526 23.10 -1.58 -11.22
N MET A 527 23.93 -0.63 -10.75
CA MET A 527 23.99 0.73 -11.29
C MET A 527 24.52 0.75 -12.73
N GLU A 528 25.47 -0.13 -13.06
CA GLU A 528 26.00 -0.31 -14.41
C GLU A 528 24.92 -0.86 -15.36
N LYS A 529 24.21 -1.91 -14.95
CA LYS A 529 23.10 -2.50 -15.72
C LYS A 529 21.96 -1.52 -15.97
N LEU A 530 21.58 -0.75 -14.94
CA LEU A 530 20.57 0.30 -15.10
C LEU A 530 21.00 1.35 -16.14
N GLY A 531 22.29 1.55 -16.41
CA GLY A 531 22.76 2.43 -17.47
C GLY A 531 22.38 3.91 -17.29
N GLY A 532 22.81 4.78 -18.20
CA GLY A 532 22.48 6.20 -18.16
C GLY A 532 21.06 6.51 -18.63
N THR A 533 20.50 7.63 -18.15
CA THR A 533 19.27 8.19 -18.70
C THR A 533 19.59 8.86 -20.04
N GLU A 534 19.70 8.06 -21.11
CA GLU A 534 19.79 8.61 -22.47
C GLU A 534 18.42 9.18 -22.85
N MET A 535 18.18 10.44 -22.48
CA MET A 535 17.14 11.22 -23.13
C MET A 535 17.58 11.40 -24.58
N ASP A 536 16.98 10.63 -25.49
CA ASP A 536 16.98 10.98 -26.91
C ASP A 536 16.56 12.45 -27.00
N ASP A 537 17.28 13.29 -27.77
CA ASP A 537 17.11 14.76 -27.88
C ASP A 537 15.73 15.18 -28.45
N ARG A 538 14.74 14.28 -28.44
CA ARG A 538 13.35 14.54 -28.81
C ARG A 538 12.75 15.52 -27.81
N GLU A 539 12.42 16.70 -28.31
CA GLU A 539 11.56 17.66 -27.62
C GLU A 539 10.21 16.99 -27.30
N ASN A 540 10.06 16.52 -26.05
CA ASN A 540 8.84 15.98 -25.44
C ASN A 540 8.48 14.51 -25.78
N PRO A 541 9.08 13.50 -25.09
CA PRO A 541 8.73 12.09 -25.28
C PRO A 541 7.26 11.78 -24.93
N ARG A 542 6.71 10.67 -25.46
CA ARG A 542 5.36 10.19 -25.12
C ARG A 542 5.21 9.94 -23.61
N HIS A 543 3.99 10.04 -23.08
CA HIS A 543 3.71 9.91 -21.65
C HIS A 543 4.16 8.57 -21.04
N ASP A 544 3.97 7.46 -21.76
CA ASP A 544 4.43 6.13 -21.36
C ASP A 544 5.96 6.07 -21.22
N VAL A 545 6.69 6.65 -22.18
CA VAL A 545 8.16 6.76 -22.14
C VAL A 545 8.62 7.66 -20.98
N GLN A 546 7.91 8.76 -20.71
CA GLN A 546 8.21 9.65 -19.58
C GLN A 546 8.08 8.91 -18.24
N LEU A 547 7.00 8.16 -18.05
CA LEU A 547 6.79 7.38 -16.82
C LEU A 547 7.85 6.28 -16.66
N ALA A 548 8.17 5.57 -17.75
CA ALA A 548 9.24 4.56 -17.75
C ALA A 548 10.59 5.15 -17.31
N ILE A 549 10.97 6.30 -17.88
CA ILE A 549 12.21 7.01 -17.52
C ILE A 549 12.17 7.44 -16.05
N GLN A 550 11.07 8.04 -15.59
CA GLN A 550 10.91 8.47 -14.20
C GLN A 550 11.06 7.31 -13.21
N TYR A 551 10.49 6.14 -13.53
CA TYR A 551 10.64 4.94 -12.69
C TYR A 551 12.09 4.45 -12.65
N LYS A 552 12.76 4.42 -13.81
CA LYS A 552 14.17 4.01 -13.88
C LYS A 552 15.08 4.99 -13.13
N ASP A 553 14.82 6.29 -13.22
CA ASP A 553 15.55 7.32 -12.47
C ASP A 553 15.32 7.19 -10.95
N LEU A 554 14.12 6.80 -10.52
CA LEU A 554 13.82 6.47 -9.12
C LEU A 554 14.66 5.28 -8.64
N GLN A 555 14.71 4.19 -9.42
CA GLN A 555 15.54 3.02 -9.09
C GLN A 555 17.03 3.40 -9.00
N ARG A 556 17.54 4.16 -9.98
CA ARG A 556 18.92 4.68 -9.98
C ARG A 556 19.19 5.55 -8.77
N SER A 557 18.24 6.37 -8.35
CA SER A 557 18.37 7.21 -7.16
C SER A 557 18.48 6.36 -5.89
N ILE A 558 17.67 5.31 -5.75
CA ILE A 558 17.75 4.37 -4.62
C ILE A 558 19.12 3.73 -4.58
N VAL A 559 19.57 3.13 -5.70
CA VAL A 559 20.89 2.49 -5.83
C VAL A 559 22.01 3.47 -5.51
N SER A 560 21.98 4.68 -6.08
CA SER A 560 22.98 5.72 -5.82
C SER A 560 23.04 6.13 -4.35
N SER A 561 21.90 6.18 -3.66
CA SER A 561 21.85 6.49 -2.22
C SER A 561 22.45 5.39 -1.35
N ILE A 562 22.32 4.12 -1.78
CA ILE A 562 22.91 2.96 -1.12
C ILE A 562 24.43 2.97 -1.31
N LEU A 563 24.91 3.19 -2.53
CA LEU A 563 26.35 3.32 -2.81
C LEU A 563 26.98 4.47 -2.01
N THR A 564 26.29 5.61 -1.93
CA THR A 564 26.72 6.76 -1.11
C THR A 564 26.79 6.41 0.38
N ALA A 565 25.82 5.65 0.88
CA ALA A 565 25.81 5.13 2.24
C ALA A 565 26.98 4.17 2.49
N CYS A 566 27.26 3.24 1.56
CA CYS A 566 28.40 2.34 1.66
C CYS A 566 29.75 3.08 1.70
N HIS A 567 29.94 4.07 0.82
CA HIS A 567 31.15 4.90 0.83
C HIS A 567 31.32 5.70 2.12
N SER A 568 30.22 6.29 2.62
CA SER A 568 30.23 7.06 3.85
C SER A 568 30.50 6.16 5.07
N GLY A 569 29.83 5.00 5.12
CA GLY A 569 30.02 3.98 6.15
C GLY A 569 31.44 3.45 6.19
N ARG A 570 32.03 3.14 5.02
CA ARG A 570 33.41 2.67 4.92
C ARG A 570 34.39 3.68 5.51
N ARG A 571 34.22 4.97 5.21
CA ARG A 571 35.06 6.03 5.77
C ARG A 571 34.91 6.14 7.29
N ILE A 572 33.70 5.97 7.83
CA ILE A 572 33.45 5.97 9.28
C ILE A 572 34.20 4.80 9.95
N VAL A 573 34.10 3.60 9.36
CA VAL A 573 34.74 2.38 9.88
C VAL A 573 36.27 2.48 9.80
N GLU A 574 36.83 2.95 8.69
CA GLU A 574 38.28 3.15 8.52
C GLU A 574 38.83 4.14 9.57
N LEU A 575 38.13 5.26 9.82
CA LEU A 575 38.51 6.21 10.85
C LEU A 575 38.47 5.59 12.26
N GLN A 576 37.49 4.73 12.53
CA GLN A 576 37.38 4.07 13.82
C GLN A 576 38.46 2.99 14.00
N LEU A 577 38.77 2.24 12.93
CA LEU A 577 39.82 1.24 12.90
C LEU A 577 41.19 1.88 13.19
N MET A 578 41.47 3.04 12.59
CA MET A 578 42.69 3.81 12.86
C MET A 578 42.82 4.18 14.34
N LYS A 579 41.72 4.59 15.00
CA LYS A 579 41.73 4.90 16.44
C LYS A 579 42.02 3.67 17.29
N CYS A 580 41.39 2.53 16.99
CA CYS A 580 41.65 1.27 17.69
C CYS A 580 43.13 0.87 17.60
N MET A 581 43.72 0.97 16.40
CA MET A 581 45.14 0.67 16.20
C MET A 581 46.06 1.65 16.95
N GLU A 582 45.69 2.93 17.05
CA GLU A 582 46.47 3.90 17.84
C GLU A 582 46.34 3.71 19.36
N GLU A 583 45.23 3.15 19.85
CA GLU A 583 45.02 2.80 21.25
C GLU A 583 45.84 1.55 21.62
N ASP A 584 45.84 0.53 20.76
CA ASP A 584 46.65 -0.69 20.95
C ASP A 584 48.16 -0.40 20.93
N VAL A 585 48.60 0.60 20.16
CA VAL A 585 50.01 1.06 20.14
C VAL A 585 50.37 1.87 21.40
N ARG A 586 49.39 2.49 22.07
CA ARG A 586 49.59 3.29 23.28
C ARG A 586 49.47 2.50 24.59
N GLY A 587 48.97 1.26 24.53
CA GLY A 587 49.00 0.27 25.61
C GLY A 587 47.77 0.28 26.50
#